data_AF-A0A1L8EC26-F1
#
_entry.id   AF-A0A1L8EC26-F1
#
_cell.length_a   1.000
_cell.length_b   1.000
_cell.length_c   1.000
_cell.angle_alpha   90.00
_cell.angle_beta   90.00
_cell.angle_gamma   90.00
#
_symmetry.space_group_name_H-M   'P 1'
#
loop_
_entity.id
_entity.type
_entity.pdbx_description
1 polymer ?
#
loop_
_entity_poly.entity_id
_entity_poly.type
_entity_poly.pdbx_seq_one_letter_code
_entity_poly.pdbx_strand_id
1 'polypeptide(L)'
;NFSGLLTRLHCKKDKEKLNLNFVKKKIQKRNSQNRSFVKSIMYSFKILAIAMMMALMPAFMQCDQPTYQVSLYVKMHPKVPPIHLCNGVIIQSRLILTTASCIHYQFSATSSVVSLPPTSLSVIAGSSTAFADELILDVKDVLVAHHFNYTTGENDLALLRLNGKLPLDIRNDMSWITLEDASIFEGPCVANYYVRSSIPNGPNYIQTEELPLLEKEMCRANYDYPNSRKNDICSLYMLPFGFDCHSVDALLTHNGDRGTGLVCDNRLVGLLSMILPPEEDNSELGCSDKPINAFYTNLAPYLGWIYDKVSDEDISMYDDGEFVISVPYSGTNEDSMVSTESGSASSVTANNATSSSEHPTAERSTAVKLIYGWFSLVGVTIYLSFQRIVLG
;
A
#
# COMPACT_ATOMS: atom_id res chain seq x y z
N ASN A 1 -90.01 25.48 -53.45
CA ASN A 1 -89.50 24.19 -52.93
C ASN A 1 -88.03 24.00 -53.27
N PHE A 2 -87.14 24.51 -52.43
CA PHE A 2 -85.70 24.24 -52.48
C PHE A 2 -85.22 23.95 -51.06
N SER A 3 -85.63 22.81 -50.50
CA SER A 3 -85.11 22.27 -49.24
C SER A 3 -84.58 20.86 -49.47
N GLY A 4 -83.36 20.74 -50.03
CA GLY A 4 -82.84 19.41 -50.35
C GLY A 4 -81.38 19.28 -50.76
N LEU A 5 -80.51 20.30 -50.64
CA LEU A 5 -79.13 20.16 -51.13
C LEU A 5 -78.02 20.92 -50.37
N LEU A 6 -78.19 21.29 -49.09
CA LEU A 6 -77.11 21.92 -48.30
C LEU A 6 -76.62 21.13 -47.08
N THR A 7 -77.15 19.94 -46.78
CA THR A 7 -76.78 19.18 -45.55
C THR A 7 -75.80 18.02 -45.78
N ARG A 8 -75.22 17.86 -46.99
CA ARG A 8 -74.29 16.74 -47.30
C ARG A 8 -72.81 17.11 -47.45
N LEU A 9 -72.42 18.37 -47.28
CA LEU A 9 -71.03 18.82 -47.47
C LEU A 9 -70.24 19.10 -46.17
N HIS A 10 -70.83 18.95 -44.99
CA HIS A 10 -70.12 19.11 -43.70
C HIS A 10 -69.78 17.81 -42.96
N CYS A 11 -70.22 16.63 -43.41
CA CYS A 11 -69.97 15.39 -42.68
C CYS A 11 -68.77 14.54 -43.19
N LYS A 12 -68.10 14.95 -44.26
CA LYS A 12 -66.97 14.18 -44.84
C LYS A 12 -65.58 14.71 -44.43
N LYS A 13 -65.46 16.00 -44.10
CA LYS A 13 -64.16 16.65 -43.75
C LYS A 13 -63.69 16.36 -42.32
N ASP A 14 -64.61 16.07 -41.39
CA ASP A 14 -64.27 15.83 -39.98
C ASP A 14 -63.86 14.38 -39.69
N LYS A 15 -64.35 13.40 -40.46
CA LYS A 15 -63.93 11.99 -40.31
C LYS A 15 -62.48 11.73 -40.74
N GLU A 16 -61.98 12.42 -41.77
CA GLU A 16 -60.58 12.29 -42.19
C GLU A 16 -59.61 12.99 -41.23
N LYS A 17 -59.97 14.16 -40.68
CA LYS A 17 -59.16 14.86 -39.67
C LYS A 17 -59.08 14.11 -38.33
N LEU A 18 -60.16 13.47 -37.88
CA LEU A 18 -60.13 12.65 -36.66
C LEU A 18 -59.24 11.40 -36.83
N ASN A 19 -59.28 10.75 -38.00
CA ASN A 19 -58.52 9.53 -38.24
C ASN A 19 -57.00 9.81 -38.36
N LEU A 20 -56.61 10.92 -39.00
CA LEU A 20 -55.21 11.33 -39.11
C LEU A 20 -54.61 11.73 -37.75
N ASN A 21 -55.37 12.42 -36.90
CA ASN A 21 -54.93 12.77 -35.55
C ASN A 21 -54.82 11.56 -34.62
N PHE A 22 -55.69 10.56 -34.79
CA PHE A 22 -55.62 9.31 -34.03
C PHE A 22 -54.40 8.47 -34.44
N VAL A 23 -54.12 8.38 -35.75
CA VAL A 23 -52.92 7.71 -36.28
C VAL A 23 -51.64 8.43 -35.85
N LYS A 24 -51.58 9.77 -35.91
CA LYS A 24 -50.42 10.55 -35.43
C LYS A 24 -50.18 10.38 -33.93
N LYS A 25 -51.23 10.43 -33.09
CA LYS A 25 -51.11 10.15 -31.64
C LYS A 25 -50.62 8.73 -31.36
N LYS A 26 -51.08 7.73 -32.15
CA LYS A 26 -50.66 6.33 -32.00
C LYS A 26 -49.19 6.12 -32.40
N ILE A 27 -48.72 6.78 -33.47
CA ILE A 27 -47.31 6.75 -33.90
C ILE A 27 -46.41 7.49 -32.89
N GLN A 28 -46.83 8.66 -32.39
CA GLN A 28 -46.07 9.42 -31.40
C GLN A 28 -45.98 8.68 -30.05
N LYS A 29 -47.04 7.98 -29.63
CA LYS A 29 -47.03 7.13 -28.44
C LYS A 29 -46.11 5.90 -28.62
N ARG A 30 -46.14 5.25 -29.81
CA ARG A 30 -45.22 4.15 -30.15
C ARG A 30 -43.75 4.60 -30.18
N ASN A 31 -43.46 5.76 -30.77
CA ASN A 31 -42.10 6.30 -30.83
C ASN A 31 -41.60 6.73 -29.43
N SER A 32 -42.46 7.30 -28.59
CA SER A 32 -42.12 7.63 -27.19
C SER A 32 -41.83 6.35 -26.36
N GLN A 33 -42.66 5.32 -26.52
CA GLN A 33 -42.52 4.05 -25.81
C GLN A 33 -41.25 3.30 -26.26
N ASN A 34 -40.92 3.28 -27.56
CA ASN A 34 -39.65 2.74 -28.05
C ASN A 34 -38.44 3.55 -27.54
N ARG A 35 -38.53 4.89 -27.47
CA ARG A 35 -37.43 5.72 -26.94
C ARG A 35 -37.21 5.51 -25.44
N SER A 36 -38.29 5.30 -24.68
CA SER A 36 -38.23 4.96 -23.26
C SER A 36 -37.68 3.56 -23.03
N PHE A 37 -38.04 2.60 -23.89
CA PHE A 37 -37.55 1.22 -23.81
C PHE A 37 -36.05 1.13 -24.15
N VAL A 38 -35.61 1.81 -25.21
CA VAL A 38 -34.18 1.90 -25.58
C VAL A 38 -33.38 2.60 -24.48
N LYS A 39 -33.89 3.68 -23.88
CA LYS A 39 -33.24 4.31 -22.72
C LYS A 39 -33.14 3.34 -21.54
N SER A 40 -34.20 2.60 -21.21
CA SER A 40 -34.18 1.63 -20.11
C SER A 40 -33.16 0.51 -20.33
N ILE A 41 -33.02 0.03 -21.57
CA ILE A 41 -32.01 -0.96 -21.96
C ILE A 41 -30.60 -0.36 -21.85
N MET A 42 -30.39 0.87 -22.33
CA MET A 42 -29.09 1.54 -22.19
C MET A 42 -28.72 1.80 -20.72
N TYR A 43 -29.69 2.12 -19.86
CA TYR A 43 -29.48 2.26 -18.42
C TYR A 43 -29.14 0.91 -17.77
N SER A 44 -29.82 -0.18 -18.13
CA SER A 44 -29.49 -1.50 -17.60
C SER A 44 -28.12 -1.99 -18.06
N PHE A 45 -27.72 -1.73 -19.31
CA PHE A 45 -26.36 -2.02 -19.78
C PHE A 45 -25.30 -1.17 -19.07
N LYS A 46 -25.56 0.11 -18.79
CA LYS A 46 -24.64 0.95 -17.99
C LYS A 46 -24.50 0.45 -16.56
N ILE A 47 -25.60 0.08 -15.91
CA ILE A 47 -25.57 -0.47 -14.55
C ILE A 47 -24.84 -1.82 -14.53
N LEU A 48 -25.06 -2.68 -15.53
CA LEU A 48 -24.37 -3.96 -15.64
C LEU A 48 -22.87 -3.77 -15.92
N ALA A 49 -22.49 -2.80 -16.75
CA ALA A 49 -21.08 -2.48 -17.01
C ALA A 49 -20.39 -1.89 -15.77
N ILE A 50 -21.07 -1.03 -14.99
CA ILE A 50 -20.55 -0.51 -13.72
C ILE A 50 -20.44 -1.65 -12.70
N ALA A 51 -21.46 -2.50 -12.58
CA ALA A 51 -21.44 -3.65 -11.68
C ALA A 51 -20.35 -4.67 -12.06
N MET A 52 -20.12 -4.87 -13.36
CA MET A 52 -19.06 -5.74 -13.87
C MET A 52 -17.67 -5.11 -13.67
N MET A 53 -17.52 -3.79 -13.83
CA MET A 53 -16.30 -3.07 -13.44
C MET A 53 -16.04 -3.19 -11.93
N MET A 54 -17.05 -2.96 -11.08
CA MET A 54 -16.91 -3.11 -9.62
C MET A 54 -16.66 -4.55 -9.18
N ALA A 55 -17.21 -5.55 -9.89
CA ALA A 55 -16.96 -6.96 -9.62
C ALA A 55 -15.60 -7.46 -10.14
N LEU A 56 -15.00 -6.76 -11.11
CA LEU A 56 -13.66 -7.05 -11.65
C LEU A 56 -12.55 -6.25 -10.95
N MET A 57 -12.86 -5.17 -10.25
CA MET A 57 -11.88 -4.38 -9.48
C MET A 57 -11.16 -5.13 -8.34
N PRO A 58 -11.77 -6.06 -7.59
CA PRO A 58 -11.02 -6.76 -6.52
C PRO A 58 -10.00 -7.78 -7.06
N ALA A 59 -9.91 -8.01 -8.37
CA ALA A 59 -8.97 -8.96 -8.97
C ALA A 59 -7.64 -8.34 -9.45
N PHE A 60 -7.47 -7.01 -9.38
CA PHE A 60 -6.33 -6.34 -10.03
C PHE A 60 -5.36 -5.55 -9.14
N MET A 61 -5.60 -5.39 -7.83
CA MET A 61 -4.61 -4.76 -6.95
C MET A 61 -4.65 -5.37 -5.54
N GLN A 62 -4.24 -6.63 -5.41
CA GLN A 62 -3.59 -7.05 -4.17
C GLN A 62 -2.12 -6.62 -4.33
N CYS A 63 -1.80 -5.35 -4.04
CA CYS A 63 -0.41 -4.96 -3.91
C CYS A 63 0.11 -5.68 -2.68
N ASP A 64 1.07 -6.60 -2.82
CA ASP A 64 1.71 -7.19 -1.66
C ASP A 64 2.58 -6.14 -0.98
N GLN A 65 2.65 -6.20 0.35
CA GLN A 65 3.57 -5.39 1.14
C GLN A 65 5.01 -5.65 0.64
N PRO A 66 5.83 -4.61 0.41
CA PRO A 66 7.23 -4.80 0.04
C PRO A 66 7.97 -5.63 1.10
N THR A 67 8.85 -6.53 0.65
CA THR A 67 9.53 -7.49 1.52
C THR A 67 10.43 -6.84 2.58
N TYR A 68 10.87 -5.60 2.36
CA TYR A 68 11.64 -4.84 3.34
C TYR A 68 10.79 -4.09 4.36
N GLN A 69 9.49 -3.94 4.10
CA GLN A 69 8.61 -3.16 4.97
C GLN A 69 8.13 -4.02 6.13
N VAL A 70 7.99 -3.41 7.29
CA VAL A 70 7.43 -4.05 8.49
C VAL A 70 6.45 -3.12 9.20
N SER A 71 5.61 -3.69 10.05
CA SER A 71 4.68 -2.93 10.89
C SER A 71 5.10 -2.99 12.36
N LEU A 72 5.13 -1.83 13.00
CA LEU A 72 5.44 -1.68 14.42
C LEU A 72 4.14 -1.63 15.23
N TYR A 73 4.07 -2.47 16.25
CA TYR A 73 2.94 -2.58 17.16
C TYR A 73 3.35 -2.29 18.59
N VAL A 74 2.41 -1.72 19.35
CA VAL A 74 2.54 -1.54 20.80
C VAL A 74 1.46 -2.27 21.56
N LYS A 75 1.88 -2.86 22.67
CA LYS A 75 1.01 -3.50 23.65
C LYS A 75 0.93 -2.64 24.91
N MET A 76 -0.08 -1.77 24.95
CA MET A 76 -0.31 -0.88 26.11
C MET A 76 -0.82 -1.64 27.34
N HIS A 77 -1.56 -2.74 27.14
CA HIS A 77 -2.12 -3.50 28.24
C HIS A 77 -2.22 -5.00 27.89
N PRO A 78 -1.97 -5.94 28.82
CA PRO A 78 -1.99 -7.39 28.54
C PRO A 78 -3.31 -7.94 28.01
N LYS A 79 -4.42 -7.24 28.26
CA LYS A 79 -5.79 -7.66 27.88
C LYS A 79 -6.32 -6.99 26.62
N VAL A 80 -5.56 -6.06 26.02
CA VAL A 80 -5.98 -5.33 24.81
C VAL A 80 -5.13 -5.82 23.64
N PRO A 81 -5.71 -6.00 22.44
CA PRO A 81 -4.94 -6.32 21.25
C PRO A 81 -3.84 -5.27 21.00
N PRO A 82 -2.67 -5.68 20.48
CA PRO A 82 -1.65 -4.74 20.05
C PRO A 82 -2.21 -3.73 19.04
N ILE A 83 -1.76 -2.48 19.13
CA ILE A 83 -2.18 -1.39 18.27
C ILE A 83 -1.05 -1.10 17.29
N HIS A 84 -1.37 -0.98 16.00
CA HIS A 84 -0.42 -0.53 14.97
C HIS A 84 -0.02 0.90 15.28
N LEU A 85 1.28 1.15 15.42
CA LEU A 85 1.82 2.48 15.68
C LEU A 85 2.33 3.15 14.43
N CYS A 86 3.17 2.44 13.69
CA CYS A 86 3.98 2.97 12.60
C CYS A 86 4.45 1.82 11.70
N ASN A 87 5.06 2.18 10.59
CA ASN A 87 5.85 1.29 9.75
C ASN A 87 7.34 1.35 10.11
N GLY A 88 8.10 0.44 9.51
CA GLY A 88 9.56 0.42 9.56
C GLY A 88 10.13 -0.32 8.37
N VAL A 89 11.45 -0.34 8.28
CA VAL A 89 12.19 -0.92 7.17
C VAL A 89 13.30 -1.85 7.69
N ILE A 90 13.37 -3.05 7.15
CA ILE A 90 14.43 -4.02 7.43
C ILE A 90 15.71 -3.54 6.75
N ILE A 91 16.74 -3.29 7.56
CA ILE A 91 18.08 -2.96 7.06
C ILE A 91 19.10 -4.07 7.40
N GLN A 92 18.79 -4.91 8.38
CA GLN A 92 19.63 -5.99 8.89
C GLN A 92 18.69 -7.05 9.52
N SER A 93 19.13 -8.31 9.64
CA SER A 93 18.28 -9.41 10.14
C SER A 93 17.74 -9.23 11.58
N ARG A 94 18.32 -8.33 12.37
CA ARG A 94 17.93 -7.94 13.74
C ARG A 94 17.71 -6.44 13.89
N LEU A 95 17.87 -5.63 12.84
CA LEU A 95 17.68 -4.18 12.91
C LEU A 95 16.59 -3.68 11.96
N ILE A 96 15.66 -2.93 12.53
CA ILE A 96 14.61 -2.22 11.82
C ILE A 96 14.85 -0.71 11.95
N LEU A 97 14.84 0.00 10.83
CA LEU A 97 14.84 1.46 10.81
C LEU A 97 13.40 1.99 10.88
N THR A 98 13.14 2.99 11.71
CA THR A 98 11.85 3.68 11.84
C THR A 98 12.08 5.12 12.30
N THR A 99 11.02 5.88 12.60
CA THR A 99 11.17 7.24 13.16
C THR A 99 11.13 7.23 14.69
N ALA A 100 11.80 8.19 15.32
CA ALA A 100 11.85 8.30 16.77
C ALA A 100 10.51 8.74 17.37
N SER A 101 9.69 9.45 16.61
CA SER A 101 8.31 9.81 16.96
C SER A 101 7.43 8.58 17.14
N CYS A 102 7.77 7.44 16.53
CA CYS A 102 7.02 6.18 16.67
C CYS A 102 7.26 5.50 18.02
N ILE A 103 8.40 5.77 18.65
CA ILE A 103 8.78 5.18 19.95
C ILE A 103 8.62 6.16 21.10
N HIS A 104 8.07 7.35 20.84
CA HIS A 104 7.71 8.35 21.85
C HIS A 104 6.23 8.69 21.76
N TYR A 105 5.66 9.16 22.86
CA TYR A 105 4.32 9.71 22.87
C TYR A 105 4.21 10.87 23.85
N GLN A 106 3.23 11.72 23.60
CA GLN A 106 2.88 12.84 24.48
C GLN A 106 1.36 12.82 24.68
N PHE A 107 0.92 12.70 25.93
CA PHE A 107 -0.50 12.53 26.25
C PHE A 107 -1.34 13.79 25.99
N SER A 108 -0.71 14.97 26.09
CA SER A 108 -1.30 16.30 25.88
C SER A 108 -0.20 17.27 25.49
N ALA A 109 -0.55 18.37 24.82
CA ALA A 109 0.38 19.46 24.49
C ALA A 109 1.19 19.99 25.69
N THR A 110 0.65 19.85 26.92
CA THR A 110 1.31 20.30 28.16
C THR A 110 2.03 19.18 28.92
N SER A 111 1.91 17.93 28.48
CA SER A 111 2.54 16.79 29.14
C SER A 111 3.99 16.61 28.69
N SER A 112 4.82 16.02 29.55
CA SER A 112 6.16 15.59 29.12
C SER A 112 6.07 14.50 28.06
N VAL A 113 7.04 14.50 27.15
CA VAL A 113 7.24 13.42 26.19
C VAL A 113 7.77 12.19 26.92
N VAL A 114 7.23 11.02 26.61
CA VAL A 114 7.58 9.74 27.23
C VAL A 114 8.01 8.75 26.15
N SER A 115 9.09 8.02 26.37
CA SER A 115 9.52 6.92 25.51
C SER A 115 8.74 5.65 25.84
N LEU A 116 8.33 4.91 24.81
CA LEU A 116 7.77 3.57 24.94
C LEU A 116 8.89 2.59 25.34
N PRO A 117 8.65 1.69 26.31
CA PRO A 117 9.64 0.68 26.66
C PRO A 117 9.76 -0.36 25.53
N PRO A 118 10.98 -0.84 25.21
CA PRO A 118 11.18 -1.86 24.16
C PRO A 118 10.30 -3.10 24.35
N THR A 119 10.09 -3.53 25.60
CA THR A 119 9.26 -4.69 25.96
C THR A 119 7.77 -4.54 25.66
N SER A 120 7.31 -3.33 25.33
CA SER A 120 5.93 -3.08 24.87
C SER A 120 5.81 -3.10 23.35
N LEU A 121 6.93 -3.17 22.62
CA LEU A 121 6.99 -3.06 21.17
C LEU A 121 7.24 -4.43 20.53
N SER A 122 6.59 -4.63 19.39
CA SER A 122 6.77 -5.82 18.55
C SER A 122 6.72 -5.43 17.08
N VAL A 123 7.49 -6.12 16.25
CA VAL A 123 7.54 -5.93 14.81
C VAL A 123 6.87 -7.12 14.13
N ILE A 124 6.02 -6.85 13.14
CA ILE A 124 5.42 -7.85 12.27
C ILE A 124 6.04 -7.71 10.89
N ALA A 125 6.61 -8.80 10.38
CA ALA A 125 7.25 -8.90 9.08
C ALA A 125 6.63 -10.02 8.22
N GLY A 126 6.79 -9.90 6.91
CA GLY A 126 6.25 -10.82 5.90
C GLY A 126 5.08 -10.22 5.12
N SER A 127 4.95 -10.58 3.84
CA SER A 127 3.99 -9.96 2.91
C SER A 127 2.63 -10.67 2.83
N SER A 128 2.49 -11.81 3.51
CA SER A 128 1.25 -12.60 3.53
C SER A 128 0.16 -11.87 4.31
N THR A 129 -1.01 -11.66 3.67
CA THR A 129 -2.23 -11.19 4.36
C THR A 129 -2.82 -12.23 5.32
N ALA A 130 -2.28 -13.45 5.35
CA ALA A 130 -2.69 -14.51 6.26
C ALA A 130 -1.74 -14.59 7.46
N PHE A 131 -2.32 -14.38 8.66
CA PHE A 131 -1.64 -14.40 9.97
C PHE A 131 -0.82 -15.67 10.26
N ALA A 132 -1.06 -16.76 9.53
CA ALA A 132 -0.36 -18.04 9.73
C ALA A 132 1.09 -18.02 9.23
N ASP A 133 1.44 -17.14 8.29
CA ASP A 133 2.78 -17.08 7.70
C ASP A 133 3.61 -15.91 8.23
N GLU A 134 3.02 -14.92 8.91
CA GLU A 134 3.73 -13.74 9.43
C GLU A 134 4.72 -14.07 10.56
N LEU A 135 5.81 -13.30 10.64
CA LEU A 135 6.78 -13.41 11.73
C LEU A 135 6.65 -12.21 12.67
N ILE A 136 6.35 -12.50 13.94
CA ILE A 136 6.28 -11.49 15.00
C ILE A 136 7.53 -11.62 15.87
N LEU A 137 8.28 -10.53 16.01
CA LEU A 137 9.45 -10.45 16.89
C LEU A 137 9.30 -9.30 17.88
N ASP A 138 9.59 -9.56 19.15
CA ASP A 138 9.65 -8.52 20.17
C ASP A 138 10.87 -7.61 19.97
N VAL A 139 10.80 -6.39 20.50
CA VAL A 139 11.95 -5.46 20.46
C VAL A 139 12.79 -5.62 21.74
N LYS A 140 14.09 -5.84 21.55
CA LYS A 140 15.09 -5.95 22.62
C LYS A 140 15.56 -4.58 23.10
N ASP A 141 15.88 -3.70 22.16
CA ASP A 141 16.44 -2.37 22.44
C ASP A 141 16.04 -1.35 21.38
N VAL A 142 16.08 -0.06 21.74
CA VAL A 142 15.75 1.06 20.86
C VAL A 142 16.85 2.09 20.90
N LEU A 143 17.43 2.39 19.74
CA LEU A 143 18.51 3.36 19.56
C LEU A 143 17.97 4.57 18.82
N VAL A 144 17.87 5.70 19.51
CA VAL A 144 17.35 6.96 18.93
C VAL A 144 18.51 7.79 18.40
N ALA A 145 18.33 8.40 17.22
CA ALA A 145 19.32 9.29 16.66
C ALA A 145 19.63 10.47 17.60
N HIS A 146 20.88 10.94 17.56
CA HIS A 146 21.32 12.03 18.41
C HIS A 146 20.52 13.31 18.12
N HIS A 147 20.22 14.06 19.18
CA HIS A 147 19.50 15.34 19.12
C HIS A 147 18.08 15.23 18.52
N PHE A 148 17.44 14.07 18.60
CA PHE A 148 16.00 13.97 18.33
C PHE A 148 15.21 14.96 19.20
N ASN A 149 14.37 15.75 18.55
CA ASN A 149 13.49 16.70 19.23
C ASN A 149 12.04 16.40 18.86
N TYR A 150 11.32 15.78 19.79
CA TYR A 150 9.92 15.37 19.58
C TYR A 150 8.98 16.52 19.20
N THR A 151 9.19 17.73 19.74
CA THR A 151 8.32 18.88 19.46
C THR A 151 8.47 19.39 18.04
N THR A 152 9.71 19.45 17.54
CA THR A 152 9.97 19.94 16.17
C THR A 152 9.95 18.83 15.14
N GLY A 153 10.20 17.57 15.55
CA GLY A 153 10.48 16.44 14.68
C GLY A 153 11.87 16.48 14.04
N GLU A 154 12.80 17.28 14.56
CA GLU A 154 14.20 17.28 14.12
C GLU A 154 14.89 15.96 14.50
N ASN A 155 15.74 15.44 13.61
CA ASN A 155 16.45 14.17 13.77
C ASN A 155 15.52 12.99 14.10
N ASP A 156 14.36 12.93 13.45
CA ASP A 156 13.33 11.93 13.69
C ASP A 156 13.66 10.56 13.07
N LEU A 157 14.58 9.85 13.73
CA LEU A 157 15.13 8.56 13.29
C LEU A 157 15.44 7.66 14.49
N ALA A 158 15.10 6.38 14.38
CA ALA A 158 15.42 5.37 15.39
C ALA A 158 15.69 3.99 14.75
N LEU A 159 16.47 3.18 15.45
CA LEU A 159 16.71 1.77 15.16
C LEU A 159 16.10 0.91 16.26
N LEU A 160 15.36 -0.12 15.85
CA LEU A 160 14.86 -1.16 16.76
C LEU A 160 15.75 -2.38 16.62
N ARG A 161 16.35 -2.82 17.72
CA ARG A 161 17.05 -4.11 17.80
C ARG A 161 16.06 -5.18 18.21
N LEU A 162 15.89 -6.20 17.38
CA LEU A 162 14.94 -7.29 17.60
C LEU A 162 15.45 -8.30 18.63
N ASN A 163 14.52 -8.92 19.36
CA ASN A 163 14.77 -10.02 20.28
C ASN A 163 14.65 -11.37 19.56
N GLY A 164 15.51 -11.57 18.57
CA GLY A 164 15.46 -12.68 17.63
C GLY A 164 15.94 -12.21 16.25
N LYS A 165 16.02 -13.14 15.29
CA LYS A 165 16.44 -12.81 13.91
C LYS A 165 15.32 -13.06 12.91
N LEU A 166 15.26 -12.20 11.91
CA LEU A 166 14.50 -12.42 10.70
C LEU A 166 15.26 -13.44 9.83
N PRO A 167 14.60 -14.50 9.34
CA PRO A 167 15.22 -15.55 8.53
C PRO A 167 15.33 -15.12 7.05
N LEU A 168 16.07 -14.04 6.79
CA LEU A 168 16.20 -13.40 5.47
C LEU A 168 16.88 -14.29 4.41
N ASP A 169 17.53 -15.38 4.83
CA ASP A 169 18.18 -16.38 3.99
C ASP A 169 17.26 -17.53 3.57
N ILE A 170 16.18 -17.76 4.32
CA ILE A 170 15.26 -18.89 4.12
C ILE A 170 13.92 -18.42 3.54
N ARG A 171 13.44 -17.26 3.98
CA ARG A 171 12.15 -16.69 3.58
C ARG A 171 12.33 -15.67 2.46
N ASN A 172 11.51 -15.79 1.42
CA ASN A 172 11.53 -14.90 0.25
C ASN A 172 10.52 -13.75 0.35
N ASP A 173 9.68 -13.73 1.38
CA ASP A 173 8.70 -12.68 1.64
C ASP A 173 9.23 -11.58 2.57
N MET A 174 10.52 -11.66 2.92
CA MET A 174 11.26 -10.65 3.68
C MET A 174 12.62 -10.42 3.06
N SER A 175 13.07 -9.17 3.01
CA SER A 175 14.41 -8.82 2.57
C SER A 175 14.87 -7.55 3.26
N TRP A 176 16.17 -7.30 3.32
CA TRP A 176 16.68 -5.98 3.67
C TRP A 176 16.65 -5.08 2.41
N ILE A 177 16.89 -3.77 2.59
CA ILE A 177 17.06 -2.80 1.49
C ILE A 177 18.36 -1.99 1.66
N THR A 178 18.98 -1.59 0.54
CA THR A 178 20.14 -0.68 0.55
C THR A 178 19.73 0.76 0.87
N LEU A 179 20.57 1.49 1.60
CA LEU A 179 20.35 2.91 1.92
C LEU A 179 21.21 3.81 1.02
N GLU A 180 20.71 5.01 0.70
CA GLU A 180 21.43 5.96 -0.15
C GLU A 180 21.00 7.43 0.07
N ASP A 181 21.82 8.37 -0.39
CA ASP A 181 21.44 9.78 -0.50
C ASP A 181 20.45 10.03 -1.65
N ALA A 182 19.34 10.72 -1.37
CA ALA A 182 18.38 11.13 -2.40
C ALA A 182 19.01 11.99 -3.52
N SER A 183 20.10 12.71 -3.24
CA SER A 183 20.71 13.66 -4.17
C SER A 183 21.32 13.01 -5.43
N ILE A 184 21.53 11.69 -5.44
CA ILE A 184 22.11 10.99 -6.59
C ILE A 184 21.07 10.55 -7.63
N PHE A 185 19.78 10.72 -7.33
CA PHE A 185 18.68 10.22 -8.16
C PHE A 185 17.97 11.34 -8.90
N GLU A 186 17.60 11.05 -10.15
CA GLU A 186 16.69 11.85 -10.94
C GLU A 186 15.44 11.00 -11.25
N GLY A 187 14.26 11.44 -10.81
CA GLY A 187 13.00 10.74 -11.10
C GLY A 187 12.09 10.59 -9.88
N PRO A 188 10.95 9.88 -10.05
CA PRO A 188 10.03 9.60 -8.95
C PRO A 188 10.60 8.54 -8.01
N CYS A 189 10.22 8.65 -6.75
CA CYS A 189 10.46 7.63 -5.74
C CYS A 189 9.13 6.94 -5.40
N VAL A 190 9.19 5.79 -4.73
CA VAL A 190 8.02 5.01 -4.35
C VAL A 190 7.87 5.04 -2.83
N ALA A 191 6.64 5.27 -2.37
CA ALA A 191 6.24 5.01 -0.99
C ALA A 191 5.13 3.96 -0.98
N ASN A 192 5.16 3.07 0.00
CA ASN A 192 4.13 2.05 0.19
C ASN A 192 3.50 2.21 1.57
N TYR A 193 2.34 2.86 1.61
CA TYR A 193 1.58 3.05 2.84
C TYR A 193 0.83 1.77 3.14
N TYR A 194 1.17 1.17 4.29
CA TYR A 194 0.56 -0.05 4.75
C TYR A 194 0.01 0.15 6.15
N VAL A 195 -1.29 -0.12 6.31
CA VAL A 195 -1.93 -0.17 7.62
C VAL A 195 -2.75 -1.46 7.68
N ARG A 196 -2.39 -2.31 8.64
CA ARG A 196 -3.13 -3.53 8.90
C ARG A 196 -4.32 -3.24 9.80
N SER A 197 -5.48 -3.81 9.46
CA SER A 197 -6.67 -3.67 10.29
C SER A 197 -6.46 -4.36 11.65
N SER A 198 -6.73 -3.65 12.74
CA SER A 198 -6.79 -4.23 14.08
C SER A 198 -8.08 -5.02 14.32
N ILE A 199 -9.01 -4.99 13.36
CA ILE A 199 -10.29 -5.71 13.42
C ILE A 199 -10.12 -7.10 12.81
N PRO A 200 -10.54 -8.18 13.50
CA PRO A 200 -10.54 -9.52 12.94
C PRO A 200 -11.31 -9.57 11.60
N ASN A 201 -10.64 -10.02 10.53
CA ASN A 201 -11.15 -10.07 9.15
C ASN A 201 -11.43 -8.71 8.49
N GLY A 202 -10.94 -7.60 9.06
CA GLY A 202 -10.93 -6.31 8.37
C GLY A 202 -9.93 -6.32 7.20
N PRO A 203 -10.22 -5.63 6.08
CA PRO A 203 -9.27 -5.52 4.98
C PRO A 203 -8.05 -4.70 5.41
N ASN A 204 -6.86 -5.14 5.00
CA ASN A 204 -5.66 -4.32 5.12
C ASN A 204 -5.71 -3.16 4.11
N TYR A 205 -5.10 -2.04 4.49
CA TYR A 205 -4.90 -0.89 3.64
C TYR A 205 -3.50 -0.94 3.05
N ILE A 206 -3.38 -1.03 1.72
CA ILE A 206 -2.13 -0.92 0.99
C ILE A 206 -2.31 0.12 -0.10
N GLN A 207 -1.43 1.13 -0.12
CA GLN A 207 -1.39 2.17 -1.12
C GLN A 207 0.06 2.37 -1.55
N THR A 208 0.37 1.97 -2.78
CA THR A 208 1.68 2.24 -3.39
C THR A 208 1.57 3.49 -4.24
N GLU A 209 2.41 4.47 -3.97
CA GLU A 209 2.43 5.75 -4.69
C GLU A 209 3.80 5.99 -5.32
N GLU A 210 3.78 6.38 -6.59
CA GLU A 210 4.94 7.01 -7.23
C GLU A 210 4.87 8.52 -6.97
N LEU A 211 5.93 9.04 -6.35
CA LEU A 211 5.96 10.36 -5.77
C LEU A 211 7.13 11.19 -6.34
N PRO A 212 6.90 12.46 -6.71
CA PRO A 212 7.99 13.34 -7.12
C PRO A 212 8.76 13.83 -5.89
N LEU A 213 10.09 13.95 -6.01
CA LEU A 213 10.86 14.74 -5.05
C LEU A 213 10.63 16.22 -5.32
N LEU A 214 10.15 16.95 -4.32
CA LEU A 214 9.91 18.39 -4.43
C LEU A 214 11.17 19.19 -4.09
N GLU A 215 11.31 20.36 -4.71
CA GLU A 215 12.38 21.30 -4.40
C GLU A 215 12.24 21.82 -2.97
N LYS A 216 13.36 22.03 -2.28
CA LYS A 216 13.40 22.44 -0.86
C LYS A 216 12.63 23.74 -0.60
N GLU A 217 12.59 24.62 -1.59
CA GLU A 217 11.85 25.88 -1.58
C GLU A 217 10.34 25.66 -1.45
N MET A 218 9.78 24.66 -2.14
CA MET A 218 8.36 24.31 -2.04
C MET A 218 8.00 23.81 -0.64
N CYS A 219 8.95 23.20 0.04
CA CYS A 219 8.78 22.60 1.36
C CYS A 219 8.84 23.66 2.46
N ARG A 220 9.71 24.66 2.28
CA ARG A 220 9.81 25.85 3.15
C ARG A 220 8.69 26.86 2.93
N ALA A 221 7.93 26.73 1.86
CA ALA A 221 6.79 27.59 1.63
C ALA A 221 5.70 27.40 2.69
N ASN A 222 5.66 26.26 3.40
CA ASN A 222 4.74 26.02 4.49
C ASN A 222 5.24 26.67 5.80
N TYR A 223 4.53 27.67 6.31
CA TYR A 223 4.90 28.43 7.50
C TYR A 223 4.98 27.59 8.78
N ASP A 224 4.20 26.51 8.88
CA ASP A 224 4.21 25.60 10.03
C ASP A 224 5.40 24.62 9.99
N TYR A 225 6.16 24.60 8.89
CA TYR A 225 7.31 23.73 8.73
C TYR A 225 8.54 24.24 9.49
N PRO A 226 9.09 23.50 10.48
CA PRO A 226 10.18 24.00 11.31
C PRO A 226 11.49 24.20 10.53
N ASN A 227 12.13 25.36 10.69
CA ASN A 227 13.43 25.67 10.07
C ASN A 227 14.55 24.67 10.44
N SER A 228 14.47 24.02 11.60
CA SER A 228 15.42 22.96 12.00
C SER A 228 15.38 21.76 11.05
N ARG A 229 14.24 21.54 10.38
CA ARG A 229 14.00 20.43 9.45
C ARG A 229 14.27 20.75 7.98
N LYS A 230 14.88 21.91 7.68
CA LYS A 230 15.15 22.40 6.31
C LYS A 230 15.90 21.45 5.33
N ASN A 231 16.39 20.32 5.82
CA ASN A 231 17.13 19.29 5.09
C ASN A 231 16.34 18.00 4.87
N ASP A 232 15.11 17.88 5.39
CA ASP A 232 14.24 16.75 5.09
C ASP A 232 13.96 16.66 3.60
N ILE A 233 13.63 15.46 3.17
CA ILE A 233 13.08 15.21 1.84
C ILE A 233 11.59 15.50 1.89
N CYS A 234 11.05 16.02 0.80
CA CYS A 234 9.70 16.52 0.76
C CYS A 234 9.05 16.09 -0.54
N SER A 235 7.80 15.67 -0.41
CA SER A 235 7.06 14.97 -1.43
C SER A 235 5.56 15.17 -1.22
N LEU A 236 4.77 14.46 -2.00
CA LEU A 236 3.32 14.48 -1.93
C LEU A 236 2.77 13.30 -1.13
N TYR A 237 1.58 13.46 -0.58
CA TYR A 237 0.81 12.41 0.09
C TYR A 237 -0.67 12.58 -0.25
N MET A 238 -1.32 11.49 -0.64
CA MET A 238 -2.76 11.47 -0.86
C MET A 238 -3.48 10.97 0.39
N LEU A 239 -4.44 11.75 0.91
CA LEU A 239 -5.27 11.30 2.01
C LEU A 239 -6.07 10.05 1.62
N PRO A 240 -6.17 9.03 2.49
CA PRO A 240 -7.01 7.87 2.26
C PRO A 240 -8.47 8.27 2.04
N PHE A 241 -9.20 7.50 1.24
CA PHE A 241 -10.60 7.78 0.95
C PHE A 241 -11.44 7.82 2.25
N GLY A 242 -12.22 8.89 2.42
CA GLY A 242 -13.06 9.10 3.61
C GLY A 242 -12.40 9.92 4.72
N PHE A 243 -11.13 10.32 4.55
CA PHE A 243 -10.47 11.32 5.38
C PHE A 243 -10.66 12.73 4.79
N ASP A 244 -10.83 13.73 5.65
CA ASP A 244 -10.98 15.14 5.28
C ASP A 244 -9.88 16.01 5.91
N CYS A 245 -9.89 17.31 5.65
CA CYS A 245 -8.84 18.20 6.15
C CYS A 245 -8.83 18.36 7.66
N HIS A 246 -9.95 18.09 8.34
CA HIS A 246 -10.01 18.09 9.80
C HIS A 246 -9.36 16.85 10.40
N SER A 247 -9.22 15.77 9.62
CA SER A 247 -8.50 14.58 10.05
C SER A 247 -6.96 14.76 10.06
N VAL A 248 -6.43 15.82 9.42
CA VAL A 248 -4.99 16.06 9.35
C VAL A 248 -4.39 16.39 10.71
N ASP A 249 -5.11 17.09 11.59
CA ASP A 249 -4.68 17.35 12.97
C ASP A 249 -4.48 16.05 13.77
N ALA A 250 -5.32 15.04 13.51
CA ALA A 250 -5.16 13.72 14.10
C ALA A 250 -3.93 13.00 13.51
N LEU A 251 -3.59 13.20 12.24
CA LEU A 251 -2.37 12.66 11.62
C LEU A 251 -1.09 13.33 12.16
N LEU A 252 -1.15 14.61 12.57
CA LEU A 252 -0.02 15.27 13.22
C LEU A 252 0.36 14.59 14.54
N THR A 253 -0.62 14.10 15.29
CA THR A 253 -0.38 13.44 16.57
C THR A 253 -0.22 11.93 16.42
N HIS A 254 -1.05 11.28 15.61
CA HIS A 254 -1.05 9.84 15.41
C HIS A 254 -1.22 9.49 13.93
N ASN A 255 -0.11 9.12 13.30
CA ASN A 255 -0.09 8.65 11.93
C ASN A 255 0.58 7.28 11.85
N GLY A 256 -0.22 6.27 11.49
CA GLY A 256 0.21 4.88 11.30
C GLY A 256 1.17 4.67 10.13
N ASP A 257 1.26 5.63 9.22
CA ASP A 257 2.14 5.60 8.06
C ASP A 257 3.56 6.10 8.36
N ARG A 258 3.81 6.69 9.53
CA ARG A 258 5.17 7.11 9.91
C ARG A 258 6.14 5.93 9.88
N GLY A 259 7.39 6.20 9.53
CA GLY A 259 8.40 5.15 9.31
C GLY A 259 8.24 4.39 7.99
N THR A 260 7.27 4.76 7.14
CA THR A 260 7.20 4.26 5.76
C THR A 260 8.44 4.71 4.99
N GLY A 261 9.09 3.78 4.30
CA GLY A 261 10.27 4.07 3.47
C GLY A 261 9.94 4.82 2.19
N LEU A 262 10.71 5.87 1.90
CA LEU A 262 10.77 6.49 0.58
C LEU A 262 11.92 5.85 -0.20
N VAL A 263 11.59 5.17 -1.30
CA VAL A 263 12.53 4.34 -2.05
C VAL A 263 12.71 4.90 -3.46
N CYS A 264 13.95 5.25 -3.81
CA CYS A 264 14.31 5.73 -5.14
C CYS A 264 15.26 4.71 -5.76
N ASP A 265 14.96 4.21 -6.96
CA ASP A 265 15.76 3.19 -7.66
C ASP A 265 16.18 2.00 -6.76
N ASN A 266 15.19 1.43 -6.06
CA ASN A 266 15.37 0.35 -5.08
C ASN A 266 16.29 0.65 -3.88
N ARG A 267 16.57 1.93 -3.60
CA ARG A 267 17.33 2.36 -2.42
C ARG A 267 16.48 3.22 -1.49
N LEU A 268 16.57 2.94 -0.20
CA LEU A 268 15.91 3.72 0.84
C LEU A 268 16.65 5.04 1.04
N VAL A 269 15.96 6.16 0.83
CA VAL A 269 16.56 7.51 0.97
C VAL A 269 15.98 8.30 2.14
N GLY A 270 14.77 7.93 2.61
CA GLY A 270 14.05 8.67 3.63
C GLY A 270 12.99 7.83 4.33
N LEU A 271 12.55 8.30 5.50
CA LEU A 271 11.42 7.72 6.24
C LEU A 271 10.35 8.77 6.48
N LEU A 272 9.08 8.42 6.23
CA LEU A 272 7.96 9.34 6.47
C LEU A 272 7.93 9.74 7.95
N SER A 273 8.08 11.02 8.23
CA SER A 273 8.10 11.54 9.59
C SER A 273 6.86 12.40 9.87
N MET A 274 6.48 13.24 8.92
CA MET A 274 5.43 14.23 9.12
C MET A 274 4.63 14.48 7.85
N ILE A 275 3.34 14.76 8.03
CA ILE A 275 2.44 15.19 6.97
C ILE A 275 1.84 16.51 7.45
N LEU A 276 1.95 17.56 6.66
CA LEU A 276 1.33 18.85 6.99
C LEU A 276 0.13 19.08 6.07
N PRO A 277 -0.94 19.72 6.58
CA PRO A 277 -2.00 20.21 5.72
C PRO A 277 -1.46 21.26 4.74
N PRO A 278 -2.12 21.44 3.60
CA PRO A 278 -1.80 22.55 2.70
C PRO A 278 -2.07 23.88 3.43
N GLU A 279 -1.27 24.91 3.13
CA GLU A 279 -1.55 26.26 3.62
C GLU A 279 -2.95 26.70 3.16
N GLU A 280 -3.68 27.37 4.05
CA GLU A 280 -5.07 27.81 3.91
C GLU A 280 -5.44 28.21 2.46
N ASP A 281 -6.01 27.28 1.70
CA ASP A 281 -6.86 27.66 0.60
C ASP A 281 -8.25 27.85 1.18
N ASN A 282 -8.71 29.10 1.24
CA ASN A 282 -10.10 29.48 1.55
C ASN A 282 -11.12 28.87 0.56
N SER A 283 -10.68 28.01 -0.35
CA SER A 283 -11.54 27.20 -1.18
C SER A 283 -12.17 26.08 -0.35
N GLU A 284 -13.49 25.96 -0.45
CA GLU A 284 -14.26 24.77 -0.06
C GLU A 284 -13.85 23.49 -0.85
N LEU A 285 -12.73 23.54 -1.58
CA LEU A 285 -12.20 22.48 -2.42
C LEU A 285 -11.18 21.66 -1.61
N GLY A 286 -11.71 20.69 -0.87
CA GLY A 286 -11.00 19.93 0.16
C GLY A 286 -9.73 19.21 -0.30
N CYS A 287 -8.79 19.09 0.63
CA CYS A 287 -7.59 18.25 0.58
C CYS A 287 -7.87 16.75 0.37
N SER A 288 -9.13 16.29 0.43
CA SER A 288 -9.48 14.91 0.05
C SER A 288 -9.26 14.63 -1.44
N ASP A 289 -9.27 15.67 -2.29
CA ASP A 289 -9.13 15.55 -3.75
C ASP A 289 -7.77 16.05 -4.28
N LYS A 290 -6.87 16.52 -3.40
CA LYS A 290 -5.55 17.06 -3.77
C LYS A 290 -4.45 16.47 -2.87
N PRO A 291 -3.26 16.21 -3.41
CA PRO A 291 -2.13 15.80 -2.58
C PRO A 291 -1.74 16.92 -1.62
N ILE A 292 -1.26 16.53 -0.44
CA ILE A 292 -0.71 17.40 0.59
C ILE A 292 0.79 17.14 0.75
N ASN A 293 1.51 18.01 1.46
CA ASN A 293 2.95 17.85 1.61
C ASN A 293 3.28 16.82 2.69
N ALA A 294 4.13 15.87 2.34
CA ALA A 294 4.74 14.92 3.26
C ALA A 294 6.25 15.14 3.34
N PHE A 295 6.77 14.97 4.56
CA PHE A 295 8.16 15.23 4.92
C PHE A 295 8.78 13.97 5.48
N TYR A 296 9.94 13.65 4.93
CA TYR A 296 10.67 12.42 5.19
C TYR A 296 12.02 12.78 5.81
N THR A 297 12.36 12.13 6.92
CA THR A 297 13.69 12.26 7.51
C THR A 297 14.72 11.81 6.49
N ASN A 298 15.56 12.74 6.04
CA ASN A 298 16.62 12.47 5.07
C ASN A 298 17.68 11.55 5.71
N LEU A 299 17.96 10.39 5.10
CA LEU A 299 18.91 9.43 5.65
C LEU A 299 20.37 9.80 5.40
N ALA A 300 20.68 10.63 4.40
CA ALA A 300 22.05 10.95 4.00
C ALA A 300 22.94 11.41 5.19
N PRO A 301 22.50 12.29 6.10
CA PRO A 301 23.31 12.71 7.25
C PRO A 301 23.56 11.60 8.29
N TYR A 302 22.74 10.54 8.29
CA TYR A 302 22.79 9.46 9.28
C TYR A 302 23.43 8.17 8.76
N LEU A 303 23.75 8.08 7.46
CA LEU A 303 24.29 6.85 6.87
C LEU A 303 25.48 6.30 7.67
N GLY A 304 26.42 7.14 8.08
CA GLY A 304 27.55 6.72 8.94
C GLY A 304 27.10 6.11 10.27
N TRP A 305 26.17 6.77 10.98
CA TRP A 305 25.63 6.25 12.25
C TRP A 305 24.85 4.94 12.06
N ILE A 306 24.05 4.83 10.99
CA ILE A 306 23.29 3.60 10.69
C ILE A 306 24.28 2.45 10.40
N TYR A 307 25.28 2.71 9.58
CA TYR A 307 26.29 1.73 9.19
C TYR A 307 27.17 1.26 10.34
N ASP A 308 27.52 2.15 11.27
CA ASP A 308 28.19 1.77 12.52
C ASP A 308 27.32 0.80 13.33
N LYS A 309 26.01 1.06 13.42
CA LYS A 309 25.08 0.18 14.17
C LYS A 309 24.84 -1.15 13.49
N VAL A 310 24.78 -1.18 12.16
CA VAL A 310 24.73 -2.44 11.38
C VAL A 310 25.99 -3.25 11.64
N SER A 311 27.18 -2.62 11.58
CA SER A 311 28.45 -3.29 11.84
C SER A 311 28.54 -3.84 13.26
N ASP A 312 28.10 -3.08 14.27
CA ASP A 312 28.05 -3.53 15.66
C ASP A 312 27.17 -4.79 15.80
N GLU A 313 26.01 -4.83 15.14
CA GLU A 313 25.09 -5.97 15.20
C GLU A 313 25.62 -7.17 14.42
N ASP A 314 26.24 -6.97 13.25
CA ASP A 314 26.82 -8.04 12.45
C ASP A 314 27.94 -8.77 13.21
N ILE A 315 28.79 -8.03 13.93
CA ILE A 315 29.81 -8.60 14.82
C ILE A 315 29.13 -9.40 15.95
N SER A 316 28.11 -8.83 16.59
CA SER A 316 27.35 -9.54 17.65
C SER A 316 26.72 -10.83 17.14
N MET A 317 26.21 -10.85 15.90
CA MET A 317 25.60 -12.03 15.30
C MET A 317 26.61 -13.10 14.91
N TYR A 318 27.79 -12.67 14.45
CA TYR A 318 28.90 -13.57 14.16
C TYR A 318 29.34 -14.30 15.42
N ASP A 319 29.50 -13.57 16.54
CA ASP A 319 29.87 -14.15 17.83
C ASP A 319 28.80 -15.12 18.37
N ASP A 320 27.52 -14.82 18.12
CA ASP A 320 26.39 -15.70 18.47
C ASP A 320 26.28 -16.96 17.58
N GLY A 321 27.02 -17.04 16.46
CA GLY A 321 26.87 -18.10 15.46
C GLY A 321 25.57 -18.01 14.64
N GLU A 322 24.94 -16.85 14.62
CA GLU A 322 23.63 -16.60 14.01
C GLU A 322 23.70 -15.71 12.76
N PHE A 323 24.92 -15.38 12.31
CA PHE A 323 25.19 -14.44 11.22
C PHE A 323 24.44 -14.78 9.93
N VAL A 324 23.79 -13.77 9.37
CA VAL A 324 23.13 -13.79 8.06
C VAL A 324 23.61 -12.58 7.30
N ILE A 325 24.01 -12.77 6.05
CA ILE A 325 24.50 -11.69 5.21
C ILE A 325 23.35 -10.71 4.93
N SER A 326 23.48 -9.50 5.46
CA SER A 326 22.75 -8.31 5.02
C SER A 326 23.75 -7.28 4.54
N VAL A 327 23.56 -6.75 3.32
CA VAL A 327 24.48 -5.77 2.74
C VAL A 327 23.73 -4.46 2.47
N PRO A 328 23.19 -3.80 3.51
CA PRO A 328 22.42 -2.56 3.33
C PRO A 328 23.29 -1.38 2.86
N TYR A 329 24.60 -1.58 2.76
CA TYR A 329 25.57 -0.60 2.30
C TYR A 329 25.41 -0.29 0.82
N SER A 330 25.12 0.96 0.50
CA SER A 330 25.49 1.51 -0.79
C SER A 330 26.99 1.83 -0.79
N GLY A 331 27.81 0.82 -1.05
CA GLY A 331 29.25 0.99 -1.16
C GLY A 331 29.75 0.33 -2.42
N THR A 332 30.07 1.12 -3.44
CA THR A 332 31.05 0.74 -4.46
C THR A 332 32.42 0.63 -3.80
N ASN A 333 32.65 -0.46 -3.09
CA ASN A 333 33.98 -0.93 -2.76
C ASN A 333 34.05 -2.39 -3.25
N GLU A 334 34.31 -2.54 -4.55
CA GLU A 334 35.21 -3.61 -4.97
C GLU A 334 36.46 -3.49 -4.09
N ASP A 335 36.92 -4.61 -3.55
CA ASP A 335 38.03 -4.75 -2.59
C ASP A 335 37.66 -4.68 -1.10
N SER A 336 37.04 -5.75 -0.61
CA SER A 336 37.50 -6.45 0.61
C SER A 336 36.73 -7.76 0.84
N MET A 337 36.71 -8.62 -0.17
CA MET A 337 36.47 -10.04 0.04
C MET A 337 37.82 -10.63 0.50
N VAL A 338 38.08 -10.64 1.81
CA VAL A 338 39.19 -11.42 2.36
C VAL A 338 38.78 -12.88 2.29
N SER A 339 39.14 -13.52 1.18
CA SER A 339 39.35 -14.95 1.10
C SER A 339 40.39 -15.36 2.13
N THR A 340 39.97 -16.01 3.21
CA THR A 340 40.91 -16.81 4.01
C THR A 340 40.73 -18.27 3.61
N GLU A 341 41.63 -18.69 2.72
CA GLU A 341 41.82 -20.07 2.33
C GLU A 341 42.15 -20.94 3.55
N SER A 342 41.66 -22.16 3.45
CA SER A 342 41.96 -23.33 4.27
C SER A 342 43.46 -23.63 4.34
N GLY A 343 44.03 -23.57 5.55
CA GLY A 343 45.31 -24.18 5.91
C GLY A 343 45.11 -25.59 6.47
N SER A 344 45.70 -26.56 5.78
CA SER A 344 45.63 -28.02 5.97
C SER A 344 46.19 -28.57 7.29
N ALA A 345 45.49 -29.57 7.87
CA ALA A 345 45.99 -30.88 8.31
C ALA A 345 44.84 -31.62 9.03
N SER A 346 44.32 -32.76 8.56
CA SER A 346 44.99 -34.05 8.71
C SER A 346 44.25 -35.13 7.91
N SER A 347 45.02 -36.06 7.35
CA SER A 347 44.60 -37.25 6.62
C SER A 347 44.03 -38.34 7.54
N VAL A 348 42.83 -38.84 7.26
CA VAL A 348 42.43 -40.21 7.58
C VAL A 348 41.57 -40.79 6.45
N THR A 349 41.87 -42.04 6.13
CA THR A 349 41.58 -42.82 4.94
C THR A 349 40.19 -43.46 4.93
N ALA A 350 39.62 -43.55 3.73
CA ALA A 350 38.71 -44.59 3.18
C ALA A 350 37.33 -44.85 3.82
N ASN A 351 36.27 -44.71 3.01
CA ASN A 351 35.66 -45.85 2.30
C ASN A 351 34.54 -45.44 1.32
N ASN A 352 34.48 -46.19 0.23
CA ASN A 352 33.50 -46.13 -0.86
C ASN A 352 32.05 -46.32 -0.39
N ALA A 353 31.11 -45.59 -1.00
CA ALA A 353 29.79 -46.11 -1.32
C ALA A 353 29.20 -45.36 -2.53
N THR A 354 29.09 -46.09 -3.63
CA THR A 354 28.33 -45.76 -4.83
C THR A 354 26.83 -45.86 -4.51
N SER A 355 26.04 -44.84 -4.81
CA SER A 355 24.63 -45.05 -5.17
C SER A 355 24.13 -43.96 -6.11
N SER A 356 23.83 -44.41 -7.32
CA SER A 356 22.96 -43.81 -8.32
C SER A 356 21.66 -43.27 -7.74
N SER A 357 21.23 -42.08 -8.17
CA SER A 357 19.81 -41.77 -8.26
C SER A 357 19.51 -40.90 -9.47
N GLU A 358 18.53 -41.38 -10.20
CA GLU A 358 18.02 -40.93 -11.49
C GLU A 358 17.36 -39.55 -11.42
N HIS A 359 17.39 -38.87 -12.55
CA HIS A 359 16.51 -37.77 -12.90
C HIS A 359 15.03 -38.24 -12.88
N PRO A 360 14.10 -37.43 -12.36
CA PRO A 360 12.78 -37.37 -12.99
C PRO A 360 12.48 -35.96 -13.50
N THR A 361 11.97 -36.00 -14.72
CA THR A 361 11.37 -34.95 -15.53
C THR A 361 10.18 -34.28 -14.85
N ALA A 362 10.03 -32.99 -15.16
CA ALA A 362 8.89 -32.16 -14.83
C ALA A 362 7.54 -32.82 -15.21
N GLU A 363 6.69 -33.08 -14.22
CA GLU A 363 5.27 -33.33 -14.45
C GLU A 363 4.44 -32.06 -14.24
N ARG A 364 3.69 -31.77 -15.28
CA ARG A 364 2.83 -30.61 -15.49
C ARG A 364 1.54 -30.77 -14.70
N SER A 365 1.27 -29.77 -13.85
CA SER A 365 0.04 -29.52 -13.09
C SER A 365 -1.26 -30.11 -13.68
N THR A 366 -1.92 -30.95 -12.88
CA THR A 366 -3.28 -31.48 -13.08
C THR A 366 -4.40 -30.54 -12.60
N ALA A 367 -4.11 -29.28 -12.27
CA ALA A 367 -5.13 -28.31 -11.84
C ALA A 367 -5.96 -27.70 -12.99
N VAL A 368 -5.54 -27.88 -14.25
CA VAL A 368 -6.21 -27.25 -15.41
C VAL A 368 -7.52 -27.97 -15.82
N LYS A 369 -7.78 -29.19 -15.35
CA LYS A 369 -8.98 -29.95 -15.76
C LYS A 369 -10.26 -29.66 -14.95
N LEU A 370 -10.16 -28.97 -13.81
CA LEU A 370 -11.35 -28.64 -13.00
C LEU A 370 -12.02 -27.32 -13.40
N ILE A 371 -11.31 -26.43 -14.09
CA ILE A 371 -11.83 -25.11 -14.49
C ILE A 371 -12.74 -25.23 -15.75
N TYR A 372 -12.46 -26.17 -16.65
CA TYR A 372 -13.29 -26.35 -17.86
C TYR A 372 -14.66 -27.01 -17.61
N GLY A 373 -14.85 -27.69 -16.47
CA GLY A 373 -16.14 -28.30 -16.12
C GLY A 373 -17.23 -27.29 -15.73
N TRP A 374 -16.84 -26.16 -15.14
CA TRP A 374 -17.79 -25.15 -14.65
C TRP A 374 -18.27 -24.20 -15.75
N PHE A 375 -17.42 -23.88 -16.74
CA PHE A 375 -17.82 -23.04 -17.87
C PHE A 375 -18.85 -23.70 -18.80
N SER A 376 -18.92 -25.05 -18.83
CA SER A 376 -19.94 -25.77 -19.60
C SER A 376 -21.34 -25.70 -18.98
N LEU A 377 -21.47 -25.60 -17.65
CA LEU A 377 -22.78 -25.60 -16.98
C LEU A 377 -23.45 -24.22 -17.00
N VAL A 378 -22.64 -23.15 -16.95
CA VAL A 378 -23.13 -21.76 -17.01
C VAL A 378 -23.55 -21.37 -18.43
N GLY A 379 -22.87 -21.90 -19.47
CA GLY A 379 -23.26 -21.68 -20.86
C GLY A 379 -24.63 -22.28 -21.25
N VAL A 380 -24.96 -23.45 -20.70
CA VAL A 380 -26.23 -24.16 -21.03
C VAL A 380 -27.44 -23.54 -20.33
N THR A 381 -27.27 -23.00 -19.12
CA THR A 381 -28.35 -22.32 -18.36
C THR A 381 -28.71 -20.96 -18.96
N ILE A 382 -27.75 -20.24 -19.53
CA ILE A 382 -27.99 -18.97 -20.23
C ILE A 382 -28.68 -19.22 -21.60
N TYR A 383 -28.32 -20.27 -22.32
CA TYR A 383 -28.94 -20.60 -23.62
C TYR A 383 -30.41 -21.07 -23.51
N LEU A 384 -30.75 -21.85 -22.49
CA LEU A 384 -32.13 -22.29 -22.24
C LEU A 384 -33.05 -21.16 -21.75
N SER A 385 -32.48 -20.15 -21.08
CA SER A 385 -33.21 -18.95 -20.66
C SER A 385 -33.52 -18.02 -21.83
N PHE A 386 -32.68 -18.03 -22.87
CA PHE A 386 -32.87 -17.20 -24.08
C PHE A 386 -33.94 -17.77 -25.03
N GLN A 387 -34.09 -19.11 -25.13
CA GLN A 387 -35.16 -19.69 -25.96
C GLN A 387 -36.58 -19.49 -25.42
N ARG A 388 -36.77 -19.32 -24.10
CA ARG A 388 -38.10 -19.04 -23.51
C ARG A 388 -38.57 -17.59 -23.71
N ILE A 389 -37.67 -16.66 -24.05
CA ILE A 389 -38.01 -15.24 -24.24
C ILE A 389 -38.28 -14.91 -25.72
N VAL A 390 -37.77 -15.73 -26.66
CA VAL A 390 -37.90 -15.49 -28.11
C VAL A 390 -39.12 -16.20 -28.74
N LEU A 391 -39.78 -17.11 -28.03
CA LEU A 391 -40.97 -17.86 -28.52
C LEU A 391 -42.25 -17.65 -27.68
N GLY A 392 -42.34 -16.55 -26.93
CA GLY A 392 -43.54 -16.13 -26.18
C GLY A 392 -44.24 -14.93 -26.80
#